data_AF-A0A924AQZ6-F1
#
_entry.id   AF-A0A924AQZ6-F1
#
_cell.length_a   1.000
_cell.length_b   1.000
_cell.length_c   1.000
_cell.angle_alpha   90.00
_cell.angle_beta   90.00
_cell.angle_gamma   90.00
#
_symmetry.space_group_name_H-M   'P 1'
#
loop_
_entity.id
_entity.type
_entity.pdbx_description
1 polymer ?
#
loop_
_entity_poly.entity_id
_entity_poly.type
_entity_poly.pdbx_seq_one_letter_code
_entity_poly.pdbx_strand_id
1 'polypeptide(L)'
;MSIDCNASHPAEFESTCAIWNPAAATVWSLLFTPAFGAFIHMLNWQALGQPEQAASAKKWFYASLALLMLQIVTRALNARFGTEPWLVHPLGLLFFPVWYVCAARAQTRLVRARFGASYVRKSWNTVLMGAVMAGAVYALASALLSLVLLALT
;
A
#
# COMPACT_ATOMS: atom_id res chain seq x y z
N MET A 1 -22.24 -5.31 8.31
CA MET A 1 -22.19 -4.19 9.27
C MET A 1 -21.66 -2.98 8.53
N SER A 2 -22.54 -2.31 7.78
CA SER A 2 -22.25 -1.02 7.14
C SER A 2 -22.30 0.04 8.23
N ILE A 3 -21.27 0.89 8.31
CA ILE A 3 -21.34 2.09 9.15
C ILE A 3 -22.01 3.15 8.29
N ASP A 4 -23.26 3.46 8.59
CA ASP A 4 -24.02 4.55 7.97
C ASP A 4 -23.52 5.87 8.56
N CYS A 5 -22.64 6.56 7.83
CA CYS A 5 -22.22 7.91 8.19
C CYS A 5 -23.25 8.92 7.65
N ASN A 6 -24.20 9.34 8.48
CA ASN A 6 -25.20 10.36 8.14
C ASN A 6 -24.54 11.76 8.10
N ALA A 7 -24.71 12.48 6.99
CA ALA A 7 -23.98 13.72 6.66
C ALA A 7 -24.55 15.01 7.30
N SER A 8 -25.50 14.91 8.22
CA SER A 8 -26.24 16.07 8.75
C SER A 8 -25.50 16.91 9.80
N HIS A 9 -24.38 16.41 10.36
CA HIS A 9 -23.55 17.14 11.32
C HIS A 9 -22.05 16.98 11.01
N PRO A 10 -21.39 17.97 10.35
CA PRO A 10 -20.00 17.84 9.93
C PRO A 10 -19.01 17.65 11.09
N ALA A 11 -19.31 18.19 12.28
CA ALA A 11 -18.50 18.02 13.48
C ALA A 11 -18.61 16.61 14.09
N GLU A 12 -19.78 15.96 14.00
CA GLU A 12 -19.99 14.60 14.50
C GLU A 12 -19.48 13.53 13.52
N PHE A 13 -19.60 13.79 12.21
CA PHE A 13 -19.05 12.96 11.13
C PHE A 13 -17.52 12.82 11.23
N GLU A 14 -16.84 13.91 11.60
CA GLU A 14 -15.39 13.94 11.83
C GLU A 14 -14.94 13.09 13.03
N SER A 15 -15.80 12.94 14.05
CA SER A 15 -15.51 12.17 15.25
C SER A 15 -15.78 10.67 15.12
N THR A 16 -16.56 10.24 14.11
CA THR A 16 -17.03 8.85 13.98
C THR A 16 -16.30 8.01 12.94
N CYS A 17 -15.62 8.60 11.94
CA CYS A 17 -14.94 7.80 10.92
C CYS A 17 -13.53 7.38 11.35
N ALA A 18 -13.43 6.19 11.97
CA ALA A 18 -12.15 5.64 12.41
C ALA A 18 -11.20 5.40 11.23
N ILE A 19 -9.93 5.78 11.36
CA ILE A 19 -8.89 5.58 10.34
C ILE A 19 -7.63 4.90 10.92
N TRP A 20 -6.82 4.29 10.07
CA TRP A 20 -5.48 3.86 10.47
C TRP A 20 -4.53 5.05 10.58
N ASN A 21 -3.56 4.99 11.49
CA ASN A 21 -2.54 6.04 11.58
C ASN A 21 -1.74 6.12 10.26
N PRO A 22 -1.76 7.25 9.54
CA PRO A 22 -1.12 7.37 8.22
C PRO A 22 0.41 7.34 8.29
N ALA A 23 1.01 7.83 9.38
CA ALA A 23 2.46 7.75 9.59
C ALA A 23 2.87 6.29 9.86
N ALA A 24 2.11 5.57 10.68
CA ALA A 24 2.36 4.14 10.91
C ALA A 24 2.15 3.31 9.63
N ALA A 25 1.19 3.66 8.76
CA ALA A 25 1.03 3.03 7.46
C ALA A 25 2.31 3.12 6.60
N THR A 26 2.97 4.29 6.63
CA THR A 26 4.26 4.49 5.95
C THR A 26 5.36 3.60 6.53
N VAL A 27 5.45 3.49 7.85
CA VAL A 27 6.44 2.62 8.51
C VAL A 27 6.21 1.15 8.16
N TRP A 28 4.96 0.69 8.20
CA TRP A 28 4.62 -0.68 7.81
C TRP A 28 4.95 -0.97 6.33
N SER A 29 4.89 0.03 5.46
CA SER A 29 5.30 -0.12 4.05
C SER A 29 6.80 -0.38 3.85
N LEU A 30 7.66 -0.04 4.82
CA LEU A 30 9.08 -0.41 4.79
C LEU A 30 9.27 -1.91 5.00
N LEU A 31 8.45 -2.51 5.88
CA LEU A 31 8.48 -3.95 6.16
C LEU A 31 7.80 -4.74 5.04
N PHE A 32 6.64 -4.27 4.58
CA PHE A 32 5.91 -4.89 3.48
C PHE A 32 6.33 -4.27 2.15
N THR A 33 5.50 -3.38 1.61
CA THR A 33 5.76 -2.69 0.34
C THR A 33 4.97 -1.38 0.31
N PRO A 34 5.33 -0.42 -0.57
CA PRO A 34 4.49 0.72 -0.89
C PRO A 34 3.04 0.38 -1.28
N ALA A 35 2.79 -0.83 -1.80
CA ALA A 35 1.42 -1.27 -2.12
C ALA A 35 0.55 -1.33 -0.85
N PHE A 36 1.10 -1.85 0.26
CA PHE A 36 0.39 -1.89 1.53
C PHE A 36 0.01 -0.48 2.00
N GLY A 37 0.98 0.44 2.05
CA GLY A 37 0.73 1.82 2.44
C GLY A 37 -0.29 2.50 1.53
N ALA A 38 -0.12 2.41 0.22
CA ALA A 38 -1.03 3.04 -0.74
C ALA A 38 -2.47 2.53 -0.57
N PHE A 39 -2.65 1.24 -0.29
CA PHE A 39 -3.95 0.65 0.03
C PHE A 39 -4.54 1.23 1.32
N ILE A 40 -3.76 1.30 2.41
CA ILE A 40 -4.22 1.90 3.68
C ILE A 40 -4.56 3.40 3.50
N HIS A 41 -3.72 4.14 2.79
CA HIS A 41 -3.95 5.54 2.48
C HIS A 41 -5.24 5.73 1.65
N MET A 42 -5.51 4.84 0.69
CA MET A 42 -6.78 4.84 -0.07
C MET A 42 -7.98 4.65 0.85
N LEU A 43 -7.97 3.64 1.72
CA LEU A 43 -9.08 3.38 2.65
C LEU A 43 -9.28 4.53 3.64
N ASN A 44 -8.19 5.11 4.13
CA ASN A 44 -8.23 6.29 4.99
C ASN A 44 -8.85 7.49 4.25
N TRP A 45 -8.51 7.74 2.98
CA TRP A 45 -9.11 8.84 2.22
C TRP A 45 -10.61 8.63 1.98
N GLN A 46 -11.04 7.37 1.77
CA GLN A 46 -12.47 7.04 1.66
C GLN A 46 -13.20 7.34 2.97
N ALA A 47 -12.62 6.91 4.10
CA ALA A 47 -13.17 7.19 5.43
C ALA A 47 -13.22 8.70 5.73
N LEU A 48 -12.24 9.47 5.26
CA LEU A 48 -12.22 10.92 5.40
C LEU A 48 -13.18 11.68 4.47
N GLY A 49 -13.96 10.98 3.63
CA GLY A 49 -14.89 11.60 2.68
C GLY A 49 -14.17 12.33 1.53
N GLN A 50 -12.98 11.87 1.14
CA GLN A 50 -12.06 12.52 0.21
C GLN A 50 -11.84 11.63 -1.03
N PRO A 51 -12.85 11.52 -1.94
CA PRO A 51 -12.87 10.52 -3.01
C PRO A 51 -11.79 10.73 -4.08
N GLU A 52 -11.43 11.98 -4.38
CA GLU A 52 -10.37 12.27 -5.37
C GLU A 52 -9.00 11.81 -4.87
N GLN A 53 -8.72 12.04 -3.59
CA GLN A 53 -7.48 11.63 -2.94
C GLN A 53 -7.43 10.11 -2.79
N ALA A 54 -8.58 9.47 -2.52
CA ALA A 54 -8.69 8.02 -2.53
C ALA A 54 -8.39 7.44 -3.92
N ALA A 55 -8.91 8.04 -5.00
CA ALA A 55 -8.62 7.63 -6.36
C ALA A 55 -7.13 7.79 -6.71
N SER A 56 -6.50 8.88 -6.27
CA SER A 56 -5.06 9.07 -6.40
C SER A 56 -4.25 7.98 -5.66
N ALA A 57 -4.59 7.70 -4.40
CA ALA A 57 -3.96 6.62 -3.63
C ALA A 57 -4.18 5.23 -4.27
N LYS A 58 -5.33 4.99 -4.89
CA LYS A 58 -5.61 3.77 -5.66
C LYS A 58 -4.68 3.62 -6.87
N LYS A 59 -4.35 4.71 -7.58
CA LYS A 59 -3.36 4.67 -8.66
C LYS A 59 -1.98 4.27 -8.15
N TRP A 60 -1.56 4.80 -7.00
CA TRP A 60 -0.31 4.41 -6.35
C TRP A 60 -0.30 2.94 -5.90
N PHE A 61 -1.43 2.43 -5.45
CA PHE A 61 -1.59 1.02 -5.11
C PHE A 61 -1.35 0.14 -6.35
N TYR A 62 -2.03 0.41 -7.46
CA TYR A 62 -1.82 -0.35 -8.70
C TYR A 62 -0.42 -0.19 -9.29
N ALA A 63 0.17 1.00 -9.22
CA ALA A 63 1.56 1.21 -9.64
C ALA A 63 2.53 0.36 -8.82
N SER A 64 2.29 0.24 -7.51
CA SER A 64 3.07 -0.63 -6.63
C SER A 64 2.89 -2.10 -6.96
N LEU A 65 1.66 -2.54 -7.26
CA LEU A 65 1.40 -3.92 -7.71
C LEU A 65 2.07 -4.23 -9.04
N ALA A 66 2.03 -3.30 -10.00
CA ALA A 66 2.71 -3.45 -11.29
C ALA A 66 4.23 -3.60 -11.11
N LEU A 67 4.82 -2.81 -10.21
CA LEU A 67 6.23 -2.93 -9.85
C LEU A 67 6.55 -4.29 -9.21
N LEU A 68 5.69 -4.79 -8.31
CA LEU A 68 5.86 -6.12 -7.71
C LEU A 68 5.76 -7.24 -8.75
N MET A 69 4.87 -7.13 -9.73
CA MET A 69 4.78 -8.06 -10.86
C MET A 69 6.03 -8.01 -11.73
N LEU A 70 6.53 -6.82 -12.05
CA LEU A 70 7.78 -6.64 -12.79
C LEU A 70 8.94 -7.32 -12.07
N GLN A 71 9.01 -7.21 -10.74
CA GLN A 71 10.04 -7.87 -9.93
C GLN A 71 9.97 -9.40 -10.01
N ILE A 72 8.77 -9.99 -9.97
CA ILE A 72 8.58 -11.45 -10.12
C ILE A 72 9.08 -11.92 -11.49
N VAL A 73 8.62 -11.26 -12.56
CA VAL A 73 8.99 -11.63 -13.95
C VAL A 73 10.49 -11.52 -14.13
N THR A 74 11.09 -10.42 -13.69
CA THR A 74 12.52 -10.17 -13.81
C THR A 74 13.34 -11.21 -13.03
N ARG A 75 12.94 -11.56 -11.80
CA ARG A 75 13.60 -12.63 -11.03
C ARG A 75 13.56 -13.97 -11.74
N ALA A 76 12.41 -14.35 -12.29
CA ALA A 76 12.27 -15.61 -13.02
C ALA A 76 13.15 -15.63 -14.29
N LEU A 77 13.18 -14.52 -15.05
CA LEU A 77 14.05 -14.38 -16.22
C LEU A 77 15.53 -14.45 -15.86
N ASN A 78 15.96 -13.78 -14.78
CA ASN A 78 17.35 -13.89 -14.31
C ASN A 78 17.70 -15.34 -13.96
N ALA A 79 16.84 -16.02 -13.18
CA ALA A 79 17.07 -17.42 -12.82
C ALA A 79 17.27 -18.34 -14.04
N ARG A 80 16.60 -18.05 -15.17
CA ARG A 80 16.74 -18.81 -16.41
C ARG A 80 17.94 -18.42 -17.26
N PHE A 81 18.17 -17.12 -17.45
CA PHE A 81 19.13 -16.62 -18.44
C PHE A 81 20.45 -16.14 -17.83
N GLY A 82 20.57 -16.12 -16.50
CA GLY A 82 21.73 -15.57 -15.79
C GLY A 82 21.93 -14.07 -16.02
N THR A 83 20.84 -13.34 -16.30
CA THR A 83 20.88 -11.91 -16.60
C THR A 83 20.63 -11.06 -15.36
N GLU A 84 21.64 -10.29 -14.93
CA GLU A 84 21.49 -9.39 -13.78
C GLU A 84 20.64 -8.14 -14.10
N PRO A 85 19.48 -7.95 -13.45
CA PRO A 85 18.57 -6.85 -13.76
C PRO A 85 18.96 -5.58 -12.99
N TRP A 86 20.05 -4.95 -13.43
CA TRP A 86 20.64 -3.77 -12.79
C TRP A 86 19.68 -2.56 -12.64
N LEU A 87 18.63 -2.45 -13.47
CA LEU A 87 17.65 -1.36 -13.42
C LEU A 87 16.49 -1.58 -12.45
N VAL A 88 16.11 -2.83 -12.15
CA VAL A 88 14.87 -3.09 -11.38
C VAL A 88 15.09 -2.93 -9.87
N HIS A 89 16.32 -3.18 -9.40
CA HIS A 89 16.74 -2.92 -8.02
C HIS A 89 16.66 -1.42 -7.62
N PRO A 90 17.29 -0.48 -8.36
CA PRO A 90 17.19 0.95 -8.03
C PRO A 90 15.77 1.48 -8.22
N LEU A 91 15.00 0.96 -9.17
CA LEU A 91 13.60 1.38 -9.37
C LEU A 91 12.75 1.10 -8.12
N GLY A 92 12.88 -0.08 -7.52
CA GLY A 92 12.21 -0.41 -6.25
C GLY A 92 12.63 0.50 -5.10
N LEU A 93 13.93 0.78 -5.00
CA LEU A 93 14.48 1.65 -3.96
C LEU A 93 13.98 3.09 -4.08
N LEU A 94 13.91 3.64 -5.31
CA LEU A 94 13.45 5.00 -5.57
C LEU A 94 11.93 5.15 -5.52
N PHE A 95 11.18 4.07 -5.77
CA PHE A 95 9.72 4.12 -5.75
C PHE A 95 9.19 4.50 -4.36
N PHE A 96 9.77 3.96 -3.28
CA PHE A 96 9.34 4.26 -1.92
C PHE A 96 9.42 5.77 -1.57
N PRO A 97 10.57 6.46 -1.71
CA PRO A 97 10.66 7.88 -1.38
C PRO A 97 9.78 8.74 -2.31
N VAL A 98 9.67 8.40 -3.59
CA VAL A 98 8.78 9.10 -4.53
C VAL A 98 7.32 8.99 -4.08
N TRP A 99 6.84 7.77 -3.82
CA TRP A 99 5.50 7.55 -3.30
C TRP A 99 5.25 8.29 -1.98
N TYR A 100 6.23 8.26 -1.07
CA TYR A 100 6.12 8.94 0.21
C TYR A 100 5.91 10.45 0.05
N VAL A 101 6.77 11.11 -0.74
CA VAL A 101 6.72 12.55 -0.95
C VAL A 101 5.47 12.96 -1.73
N CYS A 102 5.12 12.23 -2.79
CA CYS A 102 4.02 12.58 -3.68
C CYS A 102 2.63 12.21 -3.15
N ALA A 103 2.51 11.20 -2.28
CA ALA A 103 1.20 10.68 -1.85
C ALA A 103 1.05 10.53 -0.33
N ALA A 104 1.94 9.79 0.33
CA ALA A 104 1.75 9.41 1.74
C ALA A 104 1.81 10.62 2.69
N ARG A 105 2.73 11.56 2.40
CA ARG A 105 2.94 12.76 3.22
C ARG A 105 1.70 13.65 3.31
N ALA A 106 0.93 13.76 2.22
CA ALA A 106 -0.24 14.63 2.17
C ALA A 106 -1.32 14.22 3.20
N GLN A 107 -1.61 12.92 3.29
CA GLN A 107 -2.59 12.43 4.27
C GLN A 107 -2.11 12.63 5.71
N THR A 108 -0.83 12.35 5.98
CA THR A 108 -0.24 12.54 7.31
C THR A 108 -0.33 14.00 7.76
N ARG A 109 -0.05 14.94 6.85
CA ARG A 109 -0.17 16.39 7.13
C ARG A 109 -1.63 16.78 7.39
N LEU A 110 -2.57 16.32 6.57
CA LEU A 110 -3.98 16.62 6.73
C LEU A 110 -4.53 16.10 8.06
N VAL A 111 -4.25 14.84 8.39
CA VAL A 111 -4.75 14.23 9.64
C VAL A 111 -4.17 14.93 10.87
N ARG A 112 -2.87 15.26 10.84
CA ARG A 112 -2.23 16.02 11.92
C ARG A 112 -2.81 17.43 12.06
N ALA A 113 -3.11 18.12 10.96
CA ALA A 113 -3.65 19.47 10.98
C ALA A 113 -5.12 19.52 11.43
N ARG A 114 -5.95 18.57 10.99
CA ARG A 114 -7.39 18.55 11.27
C ARG A 114 -7.73 17.91 12.62
N PHE A 115 -7.05 16.81 12.97
CA PHE A 115 -7.41 16.01 14.15
C PHE A 115 -6.31 15.94 15.21
N GLY A 116 -5.07 16.33 14.88
CA GLY A 116 -3.94 16.17 15.78
C GLY A 116 -3.77 14.73 16.24
N ALA A 117 -3.82 14.51 17.56
CA ALA A 117 -3.77 13.18 18.16
C ALA A 117 -5.16 12.54 18.42
N SER A 118 -6.23 13.32 18.25
CA SER A 118 -7.55 13.08 18.85
C SER A 118 -8.57 12.39 17.91
N TYR A 119 -8.10 11.61 16.94
CA TYR A 119 -8.96 10.84 16.03
C TYR A 119 -9.12 9.39 16.49
N VAL A 120 -10.26 8.78 16.13
CA VAL A 120 -10.51 7.36 16.40
C VAL A 120 -9.62 6.48 15.50
N ARG A 121 -8.85 5.58 16.13
CA ARG A 121 -7.88 4.71 15.43
C ARG A 121 -8.47 3.34 15.14
N LYS A 122 -8.32 2.86 13.91
CA LYS A 122 -8.56 1.45 13.56
C LYS A 122 -7.43 0.56 14.05
N SER A 123 -7.78 -0.68 14.41
CA SER A 123 -6.81 -1.72 14.75
C SER A 123 -6.07 -2.23 13.51
N TRP A 124 -4.82 -2.66 13.70
CA TRP A 124 -3.95 -3.10 12.61
C TRP A 124 -4.07 -4.61 12.29
N ASN A 125 -4.57 -5.42 13.22
CA ASN A 125 -4.47 -6.88 13.15
C ASN A 125 -4.96 -7.47 11.82
N THR A 126 -6.16 -7.07 11.38
CA THR A 126 -6.76 -7.59 10.13
C THR A 126 -5.93 -7.25 8.90
N VAL A 127 -5.46 -6.00 8.79
CA VAL A 127 -4.71 -5.55 7.62
C VAL A 127 -3.27 -6.08 7.62
N LEU A 128 -2.65 -6.24 8.79
CA LEU A 128 -1.33 -6.86 8.90
C LEU A 128 -1.38 -8.35 8.57
N MET A 129 -2.39 -9.08 9.06
CA MET A 129 -2.59 -10.48 8.69
C MET A 129 -2.82 -10.62 7.18
N GLY A 130 -3.64 -9.74 6.58
CA GLY A 130 -3.81 -9.69 5.14
C GLY A 130 -2.51 -9.41 4.38
N ALA A 131 -1.66 -8.51 4.89
CA ALA A 131 -0.37 -8.20 4.29
C ALA A 131 0.61 -9.40 4.34
N VAL A 132 0.65 -10.12 5.47
CA VAL A 132 1.45 -11.35 5.60
C VAL A 132 0.98 -12.42 4.61
N MET A 133 -0.34 -12.66 4.53
CA MET A 133 -0.90 -13.63 3.58
C MET A 133 -0.61 -13.24 2.12
N ALA A 134 -0.77 -11.96 1.77
CA ALA A 134 -0.44 -11.45 0.44
C ALA A 134 1.06 -11.61 0.13
N GLY A 135 1.93 -11.39 1.11
CA GLY A 135 3.36 -11.62 0.99
C GLY A 135 3.71 -13.10 0.76
N ALA A 136 3.04 -14.01 1.47
CA ALA A 136 3.21 -15.45 1.26
C ALA A 136 2.77 -15.88 -0.15
N VAL A 137 1.60 -15.40 -0.61
CA VAL A 137 1.12 -15.65 -1.98
C VAL A 137 2.10 -15.10 -3.02
N TYR A 138 2.61 -13.88 -2.81
CA TYR A 138 3.61 -13.27 -3.68
C TYR A 138 4.89 -14.13 -3.76
N ALA A 139 5.42 -14.57 -2.62
CA ALA A 139 6.61 -15.41 -2.57
C ALA A 139 6.40 -16.76 -3.27
N LEU A 140 5.26 -17.42 -3.03
CA LEU A 140 4.89 -18.67 -3.68
C LEU A 140 4.74 -18.50 -5.19
N ALA A 141 4.05 -17.45 -5.64
CA ALA A 141 3.89 -17.16 -7.06
C ALA A 141 5.25 -16.89 -7.74
N SER A 142 6.14 -16.15 -7.07
CA SER A 142 7.50 -15.91 -7.57
C SER A 142 8.32 -17.19 -7.70
N ALA A 143 8.26 -18.07 -6.69
CA ALA A 143 8.97 -19.35 -6.70
C ALA A 143 8.42 -20.27 -7.79
N LEU A 144 7.09 -20.41 -7.86
CA LEU A 144 6.42 -21.24 -8.87
C LEU A 144 6.74 -20.77 -10.29
N LEU A 145 6.65 -19.47 -10.57
CA LEU A 145 6.98 -18.94 -11.89
C LEU A 145 8.42 -19.26 -12.28
N SER A 146 9.36 -19.09 -11.34
CA SER A 146 10.77 -19.39 -11.58
C SER A 146 10.98 -20.88 -11.87
N LEU A 147 10.36 -21.77 -11.09
CA LEU A 147 10.44 -23.22 -11.29
C LEU A 147 9.83 -23.66 -12.61
N VAL A 148 8.64 -23.15 -12.97
CA VAL A 148 7.99 -23.44 -14.25
C VAL A 148 8.86 -22.99 -15.41
N LEU A 149 9.41 -21.78 -15.34
CA LEU A 149 10.25 -21.24 -16.41
C LEU A 149 11.55 -22.06 -16.60
N LEU A 150 12.10 -22.60 -15.51
CA LEU A 150 13.25 -23.51 -15.53
C LEU A 150 12.90 -24.92 -16.02
N ALA A 151 11.67 -25.41 -15.80
CA ALA A 151 11.24 -26.75 -16.19
C ALA A 151 10.80 -26.86 -17.66
N LEU A 152 10.54 -25.74 -18.34
CA LEU A 152 10.17 -25.69 -19.77
C LEU A 152 11.39 -25.80 -20.71
N THR A 153 12.43 -26.52 -20.28
CA THR A 153 13.69 -26.79 -21.00
C THR A 153 13.97 -28.28 -21.00
#